data_AF-A0A2D6XIK7-F1
#
_entry.id   AF-A0A2D6XIK7-F1
#
_cell.length_a   1.000
_cell.length_b   1.000
_cell.length_c   1.000
_cell.angle_alpha   90.00
_cell.angle_beta   90.00
_cell.angle_gamma   90.00
#
_symmetry.space_group_name_H-M   'P 1'
#
loop_
_entity.id
_entity.type
_entity.pdbx_description
1 polymer ?
#
loop_
_entity_poly.entity_id
_entity_poly.type
_entity_poly.pdbx_seq_one_letter_code
_entity_poly.pdbx_strand_id
1 'polypeptide(L)' 'MMAASYPTKKNMREHIGQPLRYVETSLFGEEYHGDGVYAVVGPAPYVRKWYAQVTVKNGVIAKVK' A
#
# COMPACT_ATOMS: atom_id res chain seq x y z
N MET A 1 -2.24 -10.30 0.01
CA MET A 1 -1.03 -9.57 -0.43
C MET A 1 -1.43 -8.33 -1.21
N MET A 2 -0.93 -7.18 -0.79
CA MET A 2 -1.23 -5.89 -1.40
C MET A 2 -0.03 -5.37 -2.20
N ALA A 3 -0.30 -4.95 -3.42
CA ALA A 3 0.70 -4.32 -4.27
C ALA A 3 0.36 -2.84 -4.47
N ALA A 4 1.25 -1.94 -4.05
CA ALA A 4 1.05 -0.51 -4.19
C ALA A 4 1.47 -0.06 -5.59
N SER A 5 0.56 0.57 -6.33
CA SER A 5 0.78 1.05 -7.71
C SER A 5 1.58 2.36 -7.75
N TYR A 6 2.74 2.36 -7.09
CA TYR A 6 3.68 3.48 -7.10
C TYR A 6 5.03 3.03 -7.67
N PRO A 7 5.66 3.84 -8.52
CA PRO A 7 6.94 3.50 -9.14
C PRO A 7 8.05 3.28 -8.11
N THR A 8 8.03 4.05 -7.02
CA THR A 8 9.02 3.96 -5.93
C THR A 8 8.39 4.21 -4.56
N LYS A 9 9.08 3.75 -3.51
CA LYS A 9 8.74 4.04 -2.11
C LYS A 9 8.75 5.54 -1.79
N LYS A 10 9.63 6.32 -2.42
CA LYS A 10 9.67 7.78 -2.25
C LYS A 10 8.40 8.41 -2.80
N ASN A 11 7.99 8.03 -4.00
CA ASN A 11 6.76 8.55 -4.60
C ASN A 11 5.54 8.22 -3.73
N MET A 12 5.47 7.01 -3.18
CA MET A 12 4.40 6.67 -2.24
C MET A 12 4.35 7.58 -0.99
N ARG A 13 5.51 7.99 -0.46
CA ARG A 13 5.60 8.94 0.67
C ARG A 13 5.10 10.34 0.30
N GLU A 14 5.22 10.74 -0.95
CA GLU A 14 4.68 12.03 -1.45
C GLU A 14 3.14 12.02 -1.52
N HIS A 15 2.53 10.83 -1.51
CA HIS A 15 1.08 10.64 -1.47
C HIS A 15 0.51 10.42 -0.05
N ILE A 16 1.27 10.72 1.01
CA ILE A 16 0.72 10.76 2.38
C ILE A 16 -0.42 11.77 2.44
N GLY A 17 -1.57 11.38 3.00
CA GLY A 17 -2.82 12.15 3.02
C GLY A 17 -3.77 11.84 1.86
N GLN A 18 -3.37 11.03 0.88
CA GLN A 18 -4.23 10.57 -0.21
C GLN A 18 -4.68 9.11 0.03
N PRO A 19 -5.79 8.68 -0.59
CA PRO A 19 -6.21 7.27 -0.55
C PRO A 19 -5.14 6.37 -1.16
N LEU A 20 -4.94 5.20 -0.54
CA LEU A 20 -3.93 4.24 -0.95
C LEU A 20 -4.27 3.66 -2.33
N ARG A 21 -3.38 3.80 -3.31
CA ARG A 21 -3.49 3.08 -4.59
C ARG A 21 -2.84 1.72 -4.46
N TYR A 22 -3.66 0.69 -4.30
CA TYR A 22 -3.21 -0.69 -4.21
C TYR A 22 -4.01 -1.62 -5.11
N VAL A 23 -3.38 -2.72 -5.48
CA VAL A 23 -3.98 -3.88 -6.14
C VAL A 23 -3.90 -5.02 -5.13
N GLU A 24 -5.06 -5.47 -4.66
CA GLU A 24 -5.15 -6.64 -3.80
C GLU A 24 -5.09 -7.90 -4.67
N THR A 25 -4.12 -8.76 -4.39
CA THR A 25 -4.04 -10.11 -4.99
C THR A 25 -4.18 -11.19 -3.92
N SER A 26 -4.74 -10.84 -2.75
CA SER A 26 -5.02 -11.82 -1.72
C SER A 26 -6.19 -12.70 -2.13
N LEU A 27 -5.99 -14.01 -2.09
CA LEU A 27 -7.02 -15.02 -2.33
C LEU A 27 -7.76 -15.41 -1.03
N PHE A 28 -7.37 -14.81 0.11
CA PHE A 28 -7.85 -15.16 1.45
C PHE A 28 -8.93 -14.21 2.02
N GLY A 29 -9.58 -13.42 1.15
CA GLY A 29 -10.60 -12.44 1.54
C GLY A 29 -10.02 -11.06 1.86
N GLU A 30 -10.91 -10.06 1.96
CA GLU A 30 -10.56 -8.64 2.13
C GLU A 30 -9.73 -8.41 3.41
N GLU A 31 -8.43 -8.19 3.24
CA GLU A 31 -7.54 -7.78 4.32
C GLU A 31 -7.75 -6.29 4.65
N TYR A 32 -8.47 -5.53 3.81
CA TYR A 32 -8.64 -4.09 3.92
C TYR A 32 -9.80 -3.67 4.84
N HIS A 33 -9.61 -3.76 6.15
CA HIS A 33 -10.54 -3.24 7.17
C HIS A 33 -10.34 -1.75 7.49
N GLY A 34 -10.17 -0.91 6.46
CA GLY A 34 -10.06 0.55 6.61
C GLY A 34 -8.74 1.01 7.24
N ASP A 35 -8.70 1.10 8.57
CA ASP A 35 -7.59 1.67 9.32
C ASP A 35 -6.66 0.59 9.86
N GLY A 36 -5.41 0.60 9.43
CA GLY A 36 -4.50 -0.47 9.74
C GLY A 36 -3.10 -0.28 9.18
N VAL A 37 -2.25 -1.24 9.49
CA VAL A 37 -0.86 -1.29 9.01
C VAL A 37 -0.76 -2.44 8.01
N TYR A 38 -0.50 -2.10 6.75
CA TYR A 38 -0.46 -3.03 5.64
C TYR A 38 0.95 -3.16 5.10
N ALA A 39 1.38 -4.39 4.85
CA ALA A 39 2.62 -4.65 4.13
C ALA A 39 2.33 -4.61 2.63
N VAL A 40 2.98 -3.69 1.92
CA VAL A 40 2.83 -3.51 0.48
C VAL A 40 4.13 -3.75 -0.25
N VAL A 41 4.00 -4.25 -1.48
CA VAL A 41 5.09 -4.38 -2.44
C VAL A 41 4.78 -3.53 -3.66
N GLY A 42 5.78 -3.04 -4.37
CA GLY A 42 5.55 -2.26 -5.58
C GLY A 42 6.64 -2.42 -6.63
N PRO A 43 6.44 -1.89 -7.86
CA PRO A 43 5.27 -1.12 -8.29
C PRO A 43 4.02 -1.96 -8.68
N ALA A 44 4.13 -3.28 -8.77
CA ALA A 44 3.03 -4.13 -9.24
C ALA A 44 3.05 -5.50 -8.51
N PRO A 45 1.93 -6.23 -8.47
CA PRO A 45 1.86 -7.51 -7.74
C PRO A 45 2.85 -8.57 -8.24
N TYR A 46 3.10 -8.57 -9.55
CA TYR A 46 4.06 -9.45 -10.22
C TYR A 46 5.46 -8.84 -10.35
N VAL A 47 5.61 -7.52 -10.13
CA VAL A 47 6.89 -6.80 -10.23
C VAL A 47 7.18 -6.11 -8.91
N ARG A 48 7.89 -6.83 -8.03
CA ARG A 48 8.20 -6.42 -6.66
C ARG A 48 9.63 -5.90 -6.57
N LYS A 49 9.83 -4.63 -6.89
CA LYS A 49 11.13 -3.95 -6.79
C LYS A 49 11.40 -3.38 -5.40
N TRP A 50 10.35 -3.12 -4.62
CA TRP A 50 10.48 -2.57 -3.28
C TRP A 50 9.36 -3.07 -2.36
N TYR A 51 9.63 -2.98 -1.07
CA TYR A 51 8.72 -3.30 0.02
C TYR A 51 8.58 -2.07 0.93
N ALA A 52 7.36 -1.81 1.39
CA ALA A 52 7.09 -0.82 2.41
C ALA A 52 5.95 -1.27 3.32
N GLN A 53 5.91 -0.67 4.50
CA GLN A 53 4.78 -0.82 5.40
C GLN A 53 3.99 0.49 5.39
N VAL A 54 2.73 0.45 4.99
CA VAL A 54 1.85 1.61 4.96
C VAL A 54 0.84 1.55 6.10
N THR A 55 0.71 2.65 6.83
CA THR A 55 -0.35 2.85 7.80
C THR A 55 -1.44 3.67 7.13
N VAL A 56 -2.65 3.13 7.05
CA VAL A 56 -3.85 3.83 6.62
C VAL A 56 -4.63 4.24 7.86
N LYS A 57 -5.13 5.49 7.87
CA LYS A 57 -5.97 6.02 8.93
C LYS A 57 -7.03 6.94 8.33
N ASN A 58 -8.30 6.80 8.73
CA ASN A 58 -9.47 7.39 8.10
C ASN A 58 -9.49 7.21 6.56
N GLY A 59 -9.06 6.04 6.06
CA GLY A 59 -9.05 5.74 4.62
C GLY A 59 -7.98 6.47 3.79
N VAL A 60 -7.05 7.20 4.42
CA VAL A 60 -5.91 7.84 3.75
C VAL A 60 -4.57 7.32 4.26
N ILE A 61 -3.52 7.45 3.46
CA ILE A 61 -2.16 7.10 3.86
C ILE A 61 -1.73 8.04 4.99
N ALA A 62 -1.58 7.50 6.19
CA ALA A 62 -1.09 8.25 7.36
C ALA A 62 0.44 8.17 7.48
N LYS A 63 1.04 7.03 7.11
CA LYS A 63 2.49 6.82 7.26
C LYS A 63 3.00 5.76 6.29
N VAL A 64 4.23 5.90 5.80
CA VAL A 64 4.91 4.90 4.98
C VAL A 64 6.31 4.64 5.54
N LYS A 65 6.54 3.44 6.06
CA LYS A 65 7.81 3.00 6.64
C LYS A 65 8.69 2.32 5.63
#